data_AF-A0A433PSX4-F1
#
_entry.id   AF-A0A433PSX4-F1
#
_cell.length_a   1.000
_cell.length_b   1.000
_cell.length_c   1.000
_cell.angle_alpha   90.00
_cell.angle_beta   90.00
_cell.angle_gamma   90.00
#
_symmetry.space_group_name_H-M   'P 1'
#
loop_
_entity.id
_entity.type
_entity.pdbx_description
1 polymer ?
#
loop_
_entity_poly.entity_id
_entity_poly.type
_entity_poly.pdbx_seq_one_letter_code
_entity_poly.pdbx_strand_id
1 'polypeptide(L)'
;MQYQVIFCLWLLAFESEIAAQLNRKYDIIPTLIEIAKAAIKEKVIRVIIATFRNLVEKAPDANLAAMLVGKLLPFSENLAARKWSDPEILEDVDYLRQELQDNFQSLTTYEEYASEVQTGKLEWSPPHLSETFWKQNAVRLNEHDAELLRILARLLSTSQDRVVLAVAAHDVGQIVQEIGAKHRVMELMTHEDPDVRYQSLLAVQKYMVNAW
;
A
#
# COMPACT_ATOMS: atom_id res chain seq x y z
N MET A 1 3.58 -17.19 -24.56
CA MET A 1 2.44 -16.25 -24.67
C MET A 1 2.64 -15.07 -23.73
N GLN A 2 2.76 -15.27 -22.41
CA GLN A 2 2.96 -14.19 -21.43
C GLN A 2 4.07 -13.20 -21.82
N TYR A 3 5.28 -13.69 -22.11
CA TYR A 3 6.40 -12.84 -22.55
C TYR A 3 6.02 -11.96 -23.75
N GLN A 4 5.41 -12.53 -24.80
CA GLN A 4 5.09 -11.77 -26.01
C GLN A 4 4.06 -10.66 -25.76
N VAL A 5 3.03 -10.94 -24.96
CA VAL A 5 2.00 -9.94 -24.63
C VAL A 5 2.58 -8.81 -23.80
N ILE A 6 3.38 -9.15 -22.77
CA ILE A 6 4.01 -8.15 -21.91
C ILE A 6 5.05 -7.34 -22.68
N PHE A 7 5.75 -7.97 -23.63
CA PHE A 7 6.65 -7.27 -24.54
C PHE A 7 5.91 -6.22 -25.38
N CYS A 8 4.70 -6.50 -25.86
CA CYS A 8 3.87 -5.48 -26.50
C CYS A 8 3.50 -4.33 -25.54
N LEU A 9 3.17 -4.64 -24.28
CA LEU A 9 2.88 -3.61 -23.27
C LEU A 9 4.11 -2.74 -22.98
N TRP A 10 5.29 -3.35 -22.87
CA TRP A 10 6.55 -2.65 -22.71
C TRP A 10 6.82 -1.67 -23.85
N LEU A 11 6.64 -2.13 -25.10
CA LEU A 11 6.78 -1.28 -26.29
C LEU A 11 5.80 -0.10 -26.29
N LEU A 12 4.55 -0.33 -25.87
CA LEU A 12 3.53 0.72 -25.76
C LEU A 12 3.85 1.72 -24.64
N ALA A 13 4.49 1.28 -23.56
CA ALA A 13 4.83 2.13 -22.41
C ALA A 13 5.94 3.16 -22.70
N PHE A 14 6.58 3.13 -23.88
CA PHE A 14 7.51 4.19 -24.28
C PHE A 14 6.83 5.53 -24.58
N GLU A 15 5.54 5.51 -24.92
CA GLU A 15 4.75 6.70 -25.23
C GLU A 15 4.09 7.25 -23.97
N SER A 16 4.37 8.52 -23.60
CA SER A 16 3.91 9.11 -22.34
C SER A 16 2.38 9.14 -22.19
N GLU A 17 1.66 9.43 -23.26
CA GLU A 17 0.19 9.40 -23.22
C GLU A 17 -0.34 8.00 -22.94
N ILE A 18 0.27 6.98 -23.56
CA ILE A 18 -0.13 5.59 -23.36
C ILE A 18 0.24 5.14 -21.95
N ALA A 19 1.45 5.44 -21.48
CA ALA A 19 1.92 5.12 -20.13
C ALA A 19 1.02 5.70 -19.02
N ALA A 20 0.48 6.91 -19.21
CA ALA A 20 -0.45 7.53 -18.28
C ALA A 20 -1.85 6.87 -18.26
N GLN A 21 -2.25 6.22 -19.36
CA GLN A 21 -3.61 5.66 -19.52
C GLN A 21 -3.67 4.14 -19.31
N LEU A 22 -2.56 3.43 -19.50
CA LEU A 22 -2.53 1.97 -19.57
C LEU A 22 -3.09 1.32 -18.30
N ASN A 23 -2.57 1.73 -17.14
CA ASN A 23 -3.07 1.22 -15.87
C ASN A 23 -4.49 1.72 -15.56
N ARG A 24 -4.77 3.00 -15.80
CA ARG A 24 -6.08 3.60 -15.54
C ARG A 24 -7.22 2.92 -16.30
N LYS A 25 -6.97 2.47 -17.53
CA LYS A 25 -7.99 1.83 -18.39
C LYS A 25 -8.14 0.33 -18.14
N TYR A 26 -7.06 -0.35 -17.76
CA TYR A 26 -7.00 -1.82 -17.82
C TYR A 26 -6.49 -2.50 -16.55
N ASP A 27 -6.14 -1.73 -15.51
CA ASP A 27 -5.64 -2.23 -14.23
C ASP A 27 -4.51 -3.28 -14.36
N ILE A 28 -3.51 -2.92 -15.17
CA ILE A 28 -2.44 -3.85 -15.54
C ILE A 28 -1.42 -4.06 -14.42
N ILE A 29 -1.24 -3.10 -13.51
CA ILE A 29 -0.15 -3.13 -12.52
C ILE A 29 -0.32 -4.33 -11.57
N PRO A 30 -1.47 -4.53 -10.89
CA PRO A 30 -1.66 -5.69 -10.03
C PRO A 30 -1.48 -7.00 -10.78
N THR A 31 -2.01 -7.07 -12.02
CA THR A 31 -1.92 -8.26 -12.88
C THR A 31 -0.47 -8.61 -13.20
N LEU A 32 0.35 -7.62 -13.59
CA LEU A 32 1.76 -7.83 -13.91
C LEU A 32 2.58 -8.22 -12.68
N ILE A 33 2.26 -7.70 -11.49
CA ILE A 33 2.89 -8.09 -10.22
C ILE A 33 2.64 -9.58 -9.95
N GLU A 34 1.40 -10.05 -10.09
CA GLU A 34 1.08 -11.46 -9.87
C GLU A 34 1.75 -12.39 -10.88
N ILE A 35 1.83 -11.97 -12.15
CA ILE A 35 2.57 -12.73 -13.17
C ILE A 35 4.07 -12.77 -12.81
N ALA A 36 4.65 -11.66 -12.35
CA ALA A 36 6.06 -11.61 -11.96
C ALA A 36 6.37 -12.51 -10.75
N LYS A 37 5.47 -12.56 -9.75
CA LYS A 37 5.60 -13.46 -8.59
C LYS A 37 5.61 -14.94 -9.01
N ALA A 38 4.78 -15.31 -9.99
CA ALA A 38 4.67 -16.68 -10.49
C ALA A 38 5.71 -17.03 -11.59
N ALA A 39 6.47 -16.05 -12.08
CA ALA A 39 7.37 -16.25 -13.21
C ALA A 39 8.60 -17.09 -12.84
N ILE A 40 8.79 -18.19 -13.56
CA ILE A 40 9.99 -19.05 -13.44
C ILE A 40 11.14 -18.53 -14.32
N LYS A 41 10.81 -17.92 -15.46
CA LYS A 41 11.81 -17.51 -16.47
C LYS A 41 12.21 -16.06 -16.26
N GLU A 42 13.51 -15.79 -16.07
CA GLU A 42 14.06 -14.44 -15.87
C GLU A 42 13.60 -13.45 -16.94
N LYS A 43 13.56 -13.86 -18.21
CA LYS A 43 13.11 -12.98 -19.31
C LYS A 43 11.69 -12.43 -19.16
N VAL A 44 10.81 -13.13 -18.44
CA VAL A 44 9.44 -12.65 -18.16
C VAL A 44 9.50 -11.56 -17.09
N ILE A 45 10.32 -11.76 -16.05
CA ILE A 45 10.54 -10.76 -15.01
C ILE A 45 11.21 -9.53 -15.62
N ARG A 46 12.28 -9.71 -16.41
CA ARG A 46 13.00 -8.63 -17.12
C ARG A 46 12.05 -7.69 -17.86
N VAL A 47 11.14 -8.22 -18.67
CA VAL A 47 10.21 -7.39 -19.46
C VAL A 47 9.11 -6.74 -18.61
N ILE A 48 8.67 -7.39 -17.52
CA ILE A 48 7.69 -6.79 -16.59
C ILE A 48 8.33 -5.60 -15.85
N ILE A 49 9.53 -5.78 -15.30
CA ILE A 49 10.22 -4.71 -14.58
C ILE A 49 10.57 -3.56 -15.54
N ALA A 50 10.97 -3.85 -16.78
CA ALA A 50 11.16 -2.83 -17.82
C ALA A 50 9.86 -2.05 -18.11
N THR A 51 8.72 -2.76 -18.12
CA THR A 51 7.40 -2.12 -18.32
C THR A 51 7.10 -1.17 -17.15
N PHE A 52 7.33 -1.60 -15.92
CA PHE A 52 7.14 -0.73 -14.75
C PHE A 52 8.08 0.48 -14.77
N ARG A 53 9.36 0.29 -15.13
CA ARG A 53 10.32 1.40 -15.29
C ARG A 53 9.81 2.42 -16.29
N ASN A 54 9.34 2.00 -17.46
CA ASN A 54 8.78 2.89 -18.46
C ASN A 54 7.54 3.64 -17.96
N LEU A 55 6.63 2.95 -17.26
CA LEU A 55 5.43 3.59 -16.70
C LEU A 55 5.78 4.69 -15.69
N VAL A 56 6.78 4.45 -14.83
CA VAL A 56 7.27 5.43 -13.85
C VAL A 56 8.00 6.57 -14.53
N GLU A 57 8.93 6.29 -15.44
CA GLU A 57 9.72 7.31 -16.12
C GLU A 57 8.85 8.24 -16.98
N LYS A 58 7.82 7.69 -17.64
CA LYS A 58 6.98 8.44 -18.59
C LYS A 58 5.76 9.11 -17.96
N ALA A 59 5.23 8.56 -16.87
CA ALA A 59 4.02 9.06 -16.22
C ALA A 59 3.98 8.67 -14.72
N PRO A 60 4.87 9.23 -13.89
CA PRO A 60 5.01 8.85 -12.48
C PRO A 60 3.71 9.10 -11.70
N ASP A 61 3.11 10.29 -11.84
CA ASP A 61 1.88 10.70 -11.14
C ASP A 61 0.70 9.77 -11.40
N ALA A 62 0.64 9.17 -12.58
CA ALA A 62 -0.45 8.27 -12.97
C ALA A 62 -0.27 6.84 -12.43
N ASN A 63 0.94 6.46 -12.05
CA ASN A 63 1.31 5.05 -11.86
C ASN A 63 1.85 4.75 -10.45
N LEU A 64 2.63 5.64 -9.84
CA LEU A 64 3.33 5.36 -8.57
C LEU A 64 2.37 5.01 -7.42
N ALA A 65 1.25 5.74 -7.29
CA ALA A 65 0.25 5.43 -6.26
C ALA A 65 -0.32 4.01 -6.41
N ALA A 66 -0.71 3.62 -7.64
CA ALA A 66 -1.22 2.28 -7.92
C ALA A 66 -0.16 1.19 -7.68
N MET A 67 1.12 1.48 -7.97
CA MET A 67 2.23 0.56 -7.70
C MET A 67 2.45 0.34 -6.20
N LEU A 68 2.34 1.39 -5.38
CA LEU A 68 2.43 1.29 -3.93
C LEU A 68 1.28 0.45 -3.35
N VAL A 69 0.04 0.72 -3.79
CA VAL A 69 -1.15 -0.07 -3.41
C VAL A 69 -1.00 -1.54 -3.84
N GLY A 70 -0.47 -1.78 -5.04
CA GLY A 70 -0.15 -3.11 -5.56
C GLY A 70 0.99 -3.83 -4.85
N LYS A 71 1.62 -3.21 -3.83
CA LYS A 71 2.76 -3.73 -3.07
C LYS A 71 3.98 -3.99 -3.96
N LEU A 72 4.20 -3.15 -4.97
CA LEU A 72 5.38 -3.24 -5.83
C LEU A 72 6.67 -2.97 -5.04
N LEU A 73 6.68 -2.03 -4.10
CA LEU A 73 7.88 -1.69 -3.31
C LEU A 73 8.43 -2.92 -2.54
N PRO A 74 7.65 -3.60 -1.68
CA PRO A 74 8.10 -4.84 -1.04
C PRO A 74 8.47 -5.94 -2.03
N PHE A 75 7.79 -6.01 -3.18
CA PHE A 75 8.13 -6.99 -4.21
C PHE A 75 9.50 -6.70 -4.84
N SER A 76 9.81 -5.44 -5.14
CA SER A 76 11.10 -5.00 -5.68
C SER A 76 12.24 -5.23 -4.69
N GLU A 77 12.02 -5.05 -3.38
CA GLU A 77 13.00 -5.42 -2.35
C GLU A 77 13.32 -6.92 -2.37
N ASN A 78 12.29 -7.76 -2.53
CA ASN A 78 12.47 -9.21 -2.67
C ASN A 78 13.22 -9.59 -3.95
N LEU A 79 13.00 -8.87 -5.06
CA LEU A 79 13.75 -9.09 -6.31
C LEU A 79 15.22 -8.68 -6.17
N ALA A 80 15.51 -7.57 -5.48
CA ALA A 80 16.88 -7.11 -5.25
C ALA A 80 17.72 -8.09 -4.41
N ALA A 81 17.08 -8.84 -3.51
CA ALA A 81 17.75 -9.86 -2.69
C ALA A 81 18.11 -11.14 -3.46
N ARG A 82 17.62 -11.31 -4.70
CA ARG A 82 17.86 -12.50 -5.54
C ARG A 82 19.12 -12.33 -6.39
N LYS A 83 19.68 -13.45 -6.83
CA LYS A 83 20.76 -13.47 -7.83
C LYS A 83 20.16 -13.54 -9.24
N TRP A 84 20.60 -12.65 -10.11
CA TRP A 84 20.16 -12.57 -11.51
C TRP A 84 21.33 -12.79 -12.45
N SER A 85 21.08 -13.45 -13.58
CA SER A 85 22.08 -13.58 -14.64
C SER A 85 22.15 -12.32 -15.53
N ASP A 86 21.04 -11.61 -15.65
CA ASP A 86 20.90 -10.37 -16.40
C ASP A 86 21.05 -9.13 -15.48
N PRO A 87 22.11 -8.30 -15.65
CA PRO A 87 22.34 -7.16 -14.79
C PRO A 87 21.30 -6.04 -14.95
N GLU A 88 20.62 -5.96 -16.11
CA GLU A 88 19.62 -4.92 -16.36
C GLU A 88 18.38 -5.11 -15.47
N ILE A 89 18.12 -6.34 -14.99
CA ILE A 89 17.03 -6.58 -14.03
C ILE A 89 17.30 -5.82 -12.73
N LEU A 90 18.54 -5.88 -12.22
CA LEU A 90 18.88 -5.20 -10.97
C LEU A 90 18.86 -3.69 -11.14
N GLU A 91 19.35 -3.17 -12.26
CA GLU A 91 19.29 -1.73 -12.56
C GLU A 91 17.84 -1.21 -12.54
N ASP A 92 16.93 -1.89 -13.23
CA ASP A 92 15.53 -1.48 -13.27
C ASP A 92 14.84 -1.65 -11.90
N VAL A 93 15.17 -2.72 -11.16
CA VAL A 93 14.64 -2.96 -9.81
C VAL A 93 15.09 -1.87 -8.85
N ASP A 94 16.36 -1.49 -8.88
CA ASP A 94 16.91 -0.45 -8.00
C ASP A 94 16.34 0.92 -8.33
N TYR A 95 16.17 1.25 -9.62
CA TYR A 95 15.47 2.45 -10.06
C TYR A 95 14.04 2.50 -9.51
N LEU A 96 13.26 1.43 -9.71
CA LEU A 96 11.87 1.37 -9.21
C LEU A 96 11.79 1.46 -7.70
N ARG A 97 12.71 0.81 -6.98
CA ARG A 97 12.77 0.91 -5.52
C ARG A 97 12.98 2.35 -5.08
N GLN A 98 13.91 3.07 -5.69
CA GLN A 98 14.21 4.45 -5.32
C GLN A 98 12.98 5.34 -5.54
N GLU A 99 12.40 5.30 -6.73
CA GLU A 99 11.22 6.12 -7.07
C GLU A 99 10.01 5.80 -6.18
N LEU A 100 9.75 4.52 -5.92
CA LEU A 100 8.67 4.10 -5.03
C LEU A 100 8.93 4.51 -3.58
N GLN A 101 10.19 4.43 -3.12
CA GLN A 101 10.56 4.79 -1.76
C GLN A 101 10.44 6.29 -1.53
N ASP A 102 10.90 7.09 -2.49
CA ASP A 102 10.83 8.56 -2.45
C ASP A 102 9.38 9.02 -2.50
N ASN A 103 8.56 8.44 -3.40
CA ASN A 103 7.14 8.75 -3.47
C ASN A 103 6.36 8.25 -2.24
N PHE A 104 6.76 7.12 -1.66
CA PHE A 104 6.16 6.65 -0.41
C PHE A 104 6.46 7.63 0.72
N GLN A 105 7.70 8.12 0.84
CA GLN A 105 8.07 9.10 1.86
C GLN A 105 7.36 10.44 1.65
N SER A 106 7.24 10.93 0.41
CA SER A 106 6.57 12.20 0.11
C SER A 106 5.08 12.16 0.45
N LEU A 107 4.40 11.04 0.22
CA LEU A 107 2.98 10.80 0.54
C LEU A 107 2.74 10.34 1.97
N THR A 108 3.77 10.29 2.81
CA THR A 108 3.67 9.86 4.21
C THR A 108 3.67 11.08 5.13
N THR A 109 2.79 12.05 4.86
CA THR A 109 2.66 13.24 5.73
C THR A 109 1.57 13.08 6.78
N TYR A 110 1.72 13.77 7.91
CA TYR A 110 0.70 13.79 8.95
C TYR A 110 -0.57 14.51 8.48
N GLU A 111 -0.40 15.52 7.65
CA GLU A 111 -1.48 16.34 7.12
C GLU A 111 -2.37 15.56 6.15
N GLU A 112 -1.77 14.74 5.27
CA GLU A 112 -2.52 13.83 4.39
C GLU A 112 -3.31 12.80 5.21
N TYR A 113 -2.66 12.16 6.19
CA TYR A 113 -3.33 11.24 7.10
C TYR A 113 -4.50 11.89 7.85
N ALA A 114 -4.27 13.06 8.44
CA ALA A 114 -5.28 13.78 9.19
C ALA A 114 -6.47 14.16 8.30
N SER A 115 -6.21 14.62 7.07
CA SER A 115 -7.24 14.94 6.08
C SER A 115 -8.07 13.72 5.70
N GLU A 116 -7.41 12.58 5.45
CA GLU A 116 -8.07 11.31 5.11
C GLU A 116 -9.01 10.85 6.23
N VAL A 117 -8.52 10.85 7.49
CA VAL A 117 -9.31 10.50 8.67
C VAL A 117 -10.49 11.47 8.87
N GLN A 118 -10.26 12.78 8.76
CA GLN A 118 -11.29 13.80 8.95
C GLN A 118 -12.42 13.70 7.92
N THR A 119 -12.09 13.39 6.66
CA THR A 119 -13.10 13.18 5.61
C THR A 119 -13.84 11.84 5.74
N GLY A 120 -13.27 10.89 6.49
CA GLY A 120 -13.82 9.55 6.69
C GLY A 120 -13.68 8.63 5.48
N LYS A 121 -12.91 9.03 4.47
CA LYS A 121 -12.64 8.26 3.25
C LYS A 121 -11.30 7.55 3.36
N LEU A 122 -11.22 6.62 4.30
CA LEU A 122 -10.02 5.84 4.53
C LEU A 122 -9.80 4.83 3.40
N GLU A 123 -8.60 4.83 2.84
CA GLU A 123 -8.09 3.90 1.86
C GLU A 123 -6.71 3.40 2.33
N TRP A 124 -6.21 2.33 1.70
CA TRP A 124 -4.85 1.87 2.00
C TRP A 124 -3.82 2.81 1.34
N SER A 125 -3.44 3.86 2.07
CA SER A 125 -2.47 4.88 1.67
C SER A 125 -1.14 4.75 2.44
N PRO A 126 -0.03 5.38 1.95
CA PRO A 126 1.29 5.28 2.58
C PRO A 126 1.36 5.57 4.09
N PRO A 127 0.67 6.60 4.64
CA PRO A 127 0.67 6.86 6.08
C PRO A 127 0.19 5.67 6.92
N HIS A 128 -0.86 4.98 6.49
CA HIS A 128 -1.40 3.82 7.20
C HIS A 128 -0.40 2.67 7.26
N LEU A 129 0.40 2.47 6.20
CA LEU A 129 1.31 1.33 6.07
C LEU A 129 2.70 1.57 6.65
N SER A 130 3.10 2.82 6.85
CA SER A 130 4.45 3.20 7.25
C SER A 130 4.70 3.03 8.75
N GLU A 131 5.55 2.09 9.14
CA GLU A 131 5.97 2.00 10.56
C GLU A 131 6.68 3.27 11.04
N THR A 132 7.46 3.91 10.17
CA THR A 132 8.18 5.15 10.48
C THR A 132 7.20 6.28 10.77
N PHE A 133 6.10 6.37 10.01
CA PHE A 133 5.02 7.30 10.26
C PHE A 133 4.44 7.12 11.66
N TRP A 134 4.06 5.89 12.02
CA TRP A 134 3.47 5.59 13.32
C TRP A 134 4.44 5.84 14.47
N LYS A 135 5.72 5.47 14.32
CA LYS A 135 6.77 5.78 15.32
C LYS A 135 6.91 7.27 15.60
N GLN A 136 6.75 8.12 14.58
CA GLN A 136 6.91 9.57 14.69
C GLN A 136 5.62 10.29 15.12
N ASN A 137 4.46 9.83 14.63
CA ASN A 137 3.22 10.58 14.72
C ASN A 137 2.16 9.96 15.63
N ALA A 138 2.28 8.69 16.07
CA ALA A 138 1.26 8.05 16.91
C ALA A 138 0.91 8.86 18.18
N VAL A 139 1.90 9.51 18.80
CA VAL A 139 1.69 10.37 19.97
C VAL A 139 0.89 11.63 19.63
N ARG A 140 1.10 12.20 18.43
CA ARG A 140 0.42 13.41 17.94
C ARG A 140 -1.07 13.22 17.75
N LEU A 141 -1.53 11.98 17.55
CA LEU A 141 -2.96 11.69 17.44
C LEU A 141 -3.74 11.95 18.73
N ASN A 142 -3.06 12.14 19.87
CA ASN A 142 -3.64 12.57 21.14
C ASN A 142 -3.73 14.10 21.30
N GLU A 143 -3.12 14.86 20.39
CA GLU A 143 -3.27 16.31 20.34
C GLU A 143 -4.73 16.68 20.04
N HIS A 144 -5.09 17.92 20.31
CA HIS A 144 -6.45 18.43 20.04
C HIS A 144 -7.58 17.56 20.65
N ASP A 145 -7.40 17.13 21.90
CA ASP A 145 -8.39 16.31 22.62
C ASP A 145 -8.69 14.96 21.93
N ALA A 146 -7.67 14.39 21.29
CA ALA A 146 -7.72 13.12 20.56
C ALA A 146 -8.80 13.11 19.45
N GLU A 147 -8.92 14.22 18.71
CA GLU A 147 -9.93 14.39 17.66
C GLU A 147 -9.88 13.28 16.61
N LEU A 148 -8.70 13.05 16.00
CA LEU A 148 -8.54 12.02 14.95
C LEU A 148 -8.89 10.63 15.48
N LEU A 149 -8.50 10.32 16.71
CA LEU A 149 -8.83 9.08 17.40
C LEU A 149 -10.33 8.89 17.61
N ARG A 150 -11.05 9.94 18.01
CA ARG A 150 -12.51 9.91 18.14
C ARG A 150 -13.18 9.70 16.80
N ILE A 151 -12.64 10.28 15.73
CA ILE A 151 -13.15 10.06 14.37
C ILE A 151 -12.95 8.60 13.95
N LEU A 152 -11.76 8.01 14.17
CA LEU A 152 -11.51 6.59 13.90
C LEU A 152 -12.48 5.69 14.69
N ALA A 153 -12.67 5.96 15.99
CA ALA A 153 -13.61 5.22 16.83
C ALA A 153 -15.06 5.31 16.32
N ARG A 154 -15.47 6.50 15.84
CA ARG A 154 -16.76 6.72 15.21
C ARG A 154 -16.88 5.93 13.91
N LEU A 155 -15.87 5.98 13.04
CA LEU A 155 -15.86 5.25 11.77
C LEU A 155 -16.01 3.73 11.97
N LEU A 156 -15.31 3.15 12.96
CA LEU A 156 -15.48 1.73 13.34
C LEU A 156 -16.90 1.37 13.78
N SER A 157 -17.64 2.35 14.32
CA SER A 157 -19.00 2.15 14.83
C SER A 157 -20.08 2.40 13.77
N THR A 158 -19.85 3.34 12.84
CA THR A 158 -20.89 3.82 11.92
C THR A 158 -20.66 3.43 10.46
N SER A 159 -19.43 3.13 10.04
CA SER A 159 -19.15 2.77 8.65
C SER A 159 -19.67 1.37 8.33
N GLN A 160 -20.15 1.21 7.09
CA GLN A 160 -20.44 -0.09 6.48
C GLN A 160 -19.43 -0.44 5.37
N ASP A 161 -18.52 0.49 5.07
CA ASP A 161 -17.48 0.29 4.08
C ASP A 161 -16.37 -0.60 4.68
N ARG A 162 -16.14 -1.74 4.03
CA ARG A 162 -15.20 -2.76 4.47
C ARG A 162 -13.75 -2.25 4.48
N VAL A 163 -13.38 -1.42 3.51
CA VAL A 163 -12.03 -0.84 3.44
C VAL A 163 -11.85 0.13 4.59
N VAL A 164 -12.82 1.03 4.81
CA VAL A 164 -12.77 1.99 5.92
C VAL A 164 -12.68 1.29 7.27
N LEU A 165 -13.46 0.22 7.47
CA LEU A 165 -13.43 -0.57 8.70
C LEU A 165 -12.07 -1.27 8.89
N ALA A 166 -11.50 -1.84 7.84
CA ALA A 166 -10.20 -2.52 7.89
C ALA A 166 -9.06 -1.54 8.22
N VAL A 167 -9.00 -0.39 7.53
CA VAL A 167 -8.00 0.66 7.77
C VAL A 167 -8.15 1.26 9.16
N ALA A 168 -9.38 1.61 9.57
CA ALA A 168 -9.60 2.16 10.90
C ALA A 168 -9.22 1.17 12.02
N ALA A 169 -9.49 -0.13 11.84
CA ALA A 169 -9.12 -1.15 12.81
C ALA A 169 -7.60 -1.29 12.91
N HIS A 170 -6.93 -1.30 11.77
CA HIS A 170 -5.47 -1.32 11.67
C HIS A 170 -4.84 -0.14 12.44
N ASP A 171 -5.27 1.09 12.12
CA ASP A 171 -4.74 2.33 12.69
C ASP A 171 -4.92 2.43 14.20
N VAL A 172 -6.11 2.09 14.67
CA VAL A 172 -6.43 2.05 16.10
C VAL A 172 -5.52 1.07 16.83
N GLY A 173 -5.16 -0.05 16.19
CA GLY A 173 -4.15 -0.99 16.68
C GLY A 173 -2.73 -0.44 16.72
N GLN A 174 -2.36 0.54 15.90
CA GLN A 174 -1.04 1.18 15.91
C GLN A 174 -0.85 2.13 17.09
N ILE A 175 -1.94 2.68 17.63
CA ILE A 175 -1.88 3.76 18.62
C ILE A 175 -1.80 3.23 20.06
N VAL A 176 -2.11 1.95 20.29
CA VAL A 176 -1.94 1.22 21.57
C VAL A 176 -2.37 2.03 22.81
N GLN A 177 -3.46 2.79 22.69
CA GLN A 177 -4.04 3.50 23.83
C GLN A 177 -5.46 2.99 24.11
N GLU A 178 -5.85 3.02 25.37
CA GLU A 178 -7.22 2.71 25.79
C GLU A 178 -8.16 3.81 25.29
N ILE A 179 -8.85 3.50 24.21
CA ILE A 179 -9.89 4.33 23.64
C ILE A 179 -11.14 3.49 23.60
N GLY A 180 -12.32 4.12 23.69
CA GLY A 180 -13.63 3.48 23.55
C GLY A 180 -13.83 2.65 22.27
N ALA A 181 -12.85 2.62 21.36
CA ALA A 181 -12.80 1.76 20.19
C ALA A 181 -12.44 0.29 20.50
N LYS A 182 -11.78 -0.03 21.63
CA LYS A 182 -11.31 -1.40 21.94
C LYS A 182 -12.43 -2.44 21.87
N HIS A 183 -13.56 -2.16 22.50
CA HIS A 183 -14.73 -3.03 22.46
C HIS A 183 -15.23 -3.22 21.03
N ARG A 184 -15.29 -2.14 20.25
CA ARG A 184 -15.76 -2.19 18.87
C ARG A 184 -14.82 -3.00 17.96
N VAL A 185 -13.50 -2.84 18.12
CA VAL A 185 -12.51 -3.64 17.37
C VAL A 185 -12.63 -5.12 17.75
N MET A 186 -12.89 -5.44 19.02
CA MET A 186 -13.12 -6.82 19.45
C MET A 186 -14.37 -7.43 18.82
N GLU A 187 -15.46 -6.67 18.68
CA GLU A 187 -16.66 -7.13 17.95
C GLU A 187 -16.36 -7.41 16.48
N LEU A 188 -15.48 -6.62 15.85
CA LEU A 188 -15.11 -6.78 14.43
C LEU A 188 -14.17 -7.97 14.16
N MET A 189 -13.62 -8.64 15.19
CA MET A 189 -12.85 -9.88 15.02
C MET A 189 -13.67 -11.04 14.44
N THR A 190 -15.00 -10.95 14.44
CA THR A 190 -15.91 -11.94 13.86
C THR A 190 -16.65 -11.40 12.64
N HIS A 191 -16.23 -10.25 12.10
CA HIS A 191 -16.83 -9.65 10.92
C HIS A 191 -16.82 -10.60 9.71
N GLU A 192 -17.83 -10.50 8.84
CA GLU A 192 -17.98 -11.36 7.66
C GLU A 192 -16.79 -11.21 6.70
N ASP A 193 -16.38 -9.95 6.46
CA ASP A 193 -15.28 -9.61 5.59
C ASP A 193 -13.93 -10.07 6.19
N PRO A 194 -13.12 -10.84 5.43
CA PRO A 194 -11.89 -11.42 5.93
C PRO A 194 -10.81 -10.37 6.25
N ASP A 195 -10.75 -9.23 5.55
CA ASP A 195 -9.74 -8.21 5.79
C ASP A 195 -10.08 -7.41 7.06
N VAL A 196 -11.33 -6.99 7.22
CA VAL A 196 -11.81 -6.36 8.46
C VAL A 196 -11.53 -7.24 9.67
N ARG A 197 -11.85 -8.53 9.56
CA ARG A 197 -11.59 -9.53 10.60
C ARG A 197 -10.09 -9.64 10.89
N TYR A 198 -9.26 -9.73 9.87
CA TYR A 198 -7.81 -9.87 10.00
C TYR A 198 -7.18 -8.66 10.70
N GLN A 199 -7.50 -7.43 10.25
CA GLN A 199 -6.97 -6.21 10.86
C GLN A 199 -7.42 -6.05 12.31
N SER A 200 -8.68 -6.38 12.60
CA SER A 200 -9.22 -6.34 13.97
C SER A 200 -8.51 -7.31 14.90
N LEU A 201 -8.21 -8.53 14.43
CA LEU A 201 -7.43 -9.51 15.19
C LEU A 201 -6.02 -9.00 15.52
N LEU A 202 -5.33 -8.41 14.53
CA LEU A 202 -4.00 -7.84 14.74
C LEU A 202 -4.03 -6.67 15.74
N ALA A 203 -5.01 -5.79 15.64
CA ALA A 203 -5.18 -4.67 16.56
C ALA A 203 -5.42 -5.15 18.00
N VAL A 204 -6.28 -6.14 18.19
CA VAL A 204 -6.53 -6.73 19.52
C VAL A 204 -5.28 -7.44 20.05
N GLN A 205 -4.54 -8.16 19.21
CA GLN A 205 -3.27 -8.76 19.61
C GLN A 205 -2.30 -7.70 20.16
N LYS A 206 -2.17 -6.55 19.49
CA LYS A 206 -1.34 -5.43 19.95
C LYS A 206 -1.82 -4.87 21.29
N TYR A 207 -3.13 -4.75 21.52
CA TYR A 207 -3.64 -4.34 22.83
C TYR A 207 -3.31 -5.33 23.94
N MET A 208 -3.39 -6.63 23.66
CA MET A 208 -3.13 -7.67 24.65
C MET A 208 -1.65 -7.75 25.06
N VAL A 209 -0.73 -7.50 24.13
CA VAL A 209 0.72 -7.48 24.41
C VAL A 209 1.10 -6.32 25.33
N ASN A 210 0.43 -5.17 25.22
CA ASN A 210 0.74 -3.97 26.00
C ASN A 210 -0.10 -3.85 27.29
N ALA A 211 -0.92 -4.86 27.61
CA ALA A 211 -1.73 -4.92 28.83
C ALA A 211 -0.99 -5.54 30.04
N TRP A 212 0.30 -5.90 29.88
CA TRP A 212 1.13 -6.55 30.89
C TRP A 212 2.43 -5.79 31.13
#